data_AF-A0A0B2QPQ1-F1
#
_entry.id   AF-A0A0B2QPQ1-F1
#
_cell.length_a   1.000
_cell.length_b   1.000
_cell.length_c   1.000
_cell.angle_alpha   90.00
_cell.angle_beta   90.00
_cell.angle_gamma   90.00
#
_symmetry.space_group_name_H-M   'P 1'
#
loop_
_entity.id
_entity.type
_entity.pdbx_description
1 polymer ?
#
loop_
_entity_poly.entity_id
_entity_poly.type
_entity_poly.pdbx_seq_one_letter_code
_entity_poly.pdbx_strand_id
1 'polypeptide(L)'
;GVLVQKDARLLRDLRIMAYFKQCFSSDSNISTIKELAHALASHCPYEVPIASIKIRHLHCEVPSSEIFFSLNATIVGLAVDSEGPENLPSCLGLGSIFIVKHILISYVSGIVRGIDIVKAMLYVITPVPHNSLEKVNVLLQGYIQIPSCLLQARYCFTFFCFLSVIL
;
A
#
# COMPACT_ATOMS: atom_id res chain seq x y z
N GLY A 1 -24.33 -19.84 0.09
CA GLY A 1 -23.62 -18.64 0.58
C GLY A 1 -22.65 -18.03 -0.44
N VAL A 2 -22.95 -18.03 -1.74
CA VAL A 2 -22.09 -17.42 -2.79
C VAL A 2 -22.44 -15.95 -3.06
N LEU A 3 -23.71 -15.56 -2.86
CA LEU A 3 -24.20 -14.19 -3.07
C LEU A 3 -23.50 -13.19 -2.13
N VAL A 4 -23.52 -13.46 -0.82
CA VAL A 4 -22.95 -12.59 0.25
C VAL A 4 -21.45 -12.32 0.05
N GLN A 5 -20.69 -13.32 -0.43
CA GLN A 5 -19.25 -13.18 -0.65
C GLN A 5 -18.91 -12.36 -1.90
N LYS A 6 -19.83 -12.29 -2.87
CA LYS A 6 -19.71 -11.45 -4.06
C LYS A 6 -19.92 -9.98 -3.69
N ASP A 7 -20.88 -9.71 -2.81
CA ASP A 7 -21.14 -8.37 -2.30
C ASP A 7 -19.98 -7.84 -1.45
N ALA A 8 -19.38 -8.68 -0.58
CA ALA A 8 -18.26 -8.27 0.28
C ALA A 8 -17.00 -7.86 -0.52
N ARG A 9 -16.65 -8.62 -1.57
CA ARG A 9 -15.52 -8.28 -2.47
C ARG A 9 -15.78 -6.98 -3.22
N LEU A 10 -16.99 -6.83 -3.78
CA LEU A 10 -17.38 -5.62 -4.49
C LEU A 10 -17.34 -4.39 -3.59
N LEU A 11 -17.89 -4.47 -2.37
CA LEU A 11 -17.86 -3.37 -1.40
C LEU A 11 -16.44 -3.00 -0.98
N ARG A 12 -15.56 -3.99 -0.79
CA ARG A 12 -14.14 -3.74 -0.51
C ARG A 12 -13.47 -3.00 -1.66
N ASP A 13 -13.65 -3.47 -2.89
CA ASP A 13 -13.02 -2.87 -4.06
C ASP A 13 -13.55 -1.44 -4.28
N LEU A 14 -14.84 -1.19 -4.08
CA LEU A 14 -15.44 0.15 -4.10
C LEU A 14 -14.83 1.07 -3.02
N ARG A 15 -14.61 0.56 -1.79
CA ARG A 15 -13.96 1.33 -0.71
C ARG A 15 -12.52 1.68 -1.05
N ILE A 16 -11.76 0.73 -1.61
CA ILE A 16 -10.39 0.96 -2.06
C ILE A 16 -10.35 2.03 -3.15
N MET A 17 -11.23 1.94 -4.14
CA MET A 17 -11.31 2.92 -5.21
C MET A 17 -11.72 4.31 -4.70
N ALA A 18 -12.72 4.39 -3.82
CA ALA A 18 -13.16 5.63 -3.21
C ALA A 18 -12.06 6.29 -2.36
N TYR A 19 -11.24 5.47 -1.69
CA TYR A 19 -10.07 5.95 -0.95
C TYR A 19 -9.01 6.54 -1.89
N PHE A 20 -8.56 5.80 -2.91
CA PHE A 20 -7.53 6.30 -3.84
C PHE A 20 -8.02 7.42 -4.78
N LYS A 21 -9.34 7.58 -4.96
CA LYS A 21 -9.89 8.76 -5.63
C LYS A 21 -9.57 10.07 -4.89
N GLN A 22 -9.32 10.01 -3.57
CA GLN A 22 -8.95 11.17 -2.76
C GLN A 22 -7.54 11.71 -3.08
N CYS A 23 -6.72 10.99 -3.87
CA CYS A 23 -5.45 11.52 -4.38
C CYS A 23 -5.65 12.68 -5.37
N PHE A 24 -6.87 12.90 -5.84
CA PHE A 24 -7.22 13.93 -6.81
C PHE A 24 -8.17 14.96 -6.19
N SER A 25 -8.16 16.18 -6.72
CA SER A 25 -9.10 17.23 -6.32
C SER A 25 -10.56 16.76 -6.43
N SER A 26 -11.42 17.19 -5.52
CA SER A 26 -12.84 16.83 -5.54
C SER A 26 -13.55 17.29 -6.82
N ASP A 27 -13.05 18.35 -7.45
CA ASP A 27 -13.54 18.89 -8.73
C ASP A 27 -13.06 18.10 -9.96
N SER A 28 -12.25 17.05 -9.77
CA SER A 28 -11.78 16.22 -10.88
C SER A 28 -12.95 15.45 -11.51
N ASN A 29 -13.05 15.48 -12.84
CA ASN A 29 -14.07 14.79 -13.63
C ASN A 29 -13.85 13.26 -13.68
N ILE A 30 -13.45 12.63 -12.57
CA ILE A 30 -13.24 11.18 -12.48
C ILE A 30 -14.57 10.53 -12.10
N SER A 31 -15.32 10.10 -13.12
CA SER A 31 -16.65 9.49 -12.99
C SER A 31 -16.63 7.98 -13.23
N THR A 32 -15.63 7.48 -13.98
CA THR A 32 -15.52 6.07 -14.36
C THR A 32 -14.30 5.39 -13.75
N ILE A 33 -14.35 4.05 -13.67
CA ILE A 33 -13.21 3.22 -13.23
C ILE A 33 -11.99 3.42 -14.13
N LYS A 34 -12.21 3.57 -15.45
CA LYS A 34 -11.16 3.76 -16.44
C LYS A 34 -10.44 5.10 -16.24
N GLU A 35 -11.18 6.16 -15.97
CA GLU A 35 -10.61 7.48 -15.65
C GLU A 35 -9.81 7.43 -14.36
N LEU A 36 -10.32 6.77 -13.30
CA LEU A 36 -9.59 6.62 -12.05
C LEU A 36 -8.30 5.82 -12.23
N ALA A 37 -8.36 4.70 -12.95
CA ALA A 37 -7.19 3.88 -13.26
C ALA A 37 -6.13 4.68 -14.02
N HIS A 38 -6.55 5.44 -15.04
CA HIS A 38 -5.64 6.30 -15.81
C HIS A 38 -5.04 7.42 -14.95
N ALA A 39 -5.87 8.09 -14.14
CA ALA A 39 -5.43 9.14 -13.24
C ALA A 39 -4.37 8.61 -12.26
N LEU A 40 -4.61 7.44 -11.62
CA LEU A 40 -3.64 6.79 -10.73
C LEU A 40 -2.34 6.42 -11.47
N ALA A 41 -2.43 5.95 -12.72
CA ALA A 41 -1.25 5.62 -13.54
C ALA A 41 -0.36 6.83 -13.82
N SER A 42 -1.01 7.96 -14.07
CA SER A 42 -0.36 9.24 -14.40
C SER A 42 0.05 10.04 -13.17
N HIS A 43 -0.43 9.67 -11.98
CA HIS A 43 -0.21 10.43 -10.76
C HIS A 43 1.26 10.39 -10.33
N CYS A 44 1.81 11.54 -9.94
CA CYS A 44 3.17 11.61 -9.42
C CYS A 44 3.23 10.88 -8.07
N PRO A 45 4.04 9.83 -7.92
CA PRO A 45 4.15 9.11 -6.65
C PRO A 45 4.97 9.91 -5.63
N TYR A 46 4.73 9.66 -4.36
CA TYR A 46 5.63 10.07 -3.28
C TYR A 46 6.88 9.18 -3.29
N GLU A 47 8.05 9.81 -3.33
CA GLU A 47 9.34 9.12 -3.33
C GLU A 47 9.82 8.91 -1.90
N VAL A 48 10.21 7.67 -1.57
CA VAL A 48 10.75 7.34 -0.25
C VAL A 48 12.05 6.56 -0.37
N PRO A 49 13.14 7.01 0.27
CA PRO A 49 14.36 6.21 0.36
C PRO A 49 14.09 4.85 0.99
N ILE A 50 14.57 3.77 0.37
CA ILE A 50 14.46 2.42 0.91
C ILE A 50 15.06 2.35 2.32
N ALA A 51 16.19 3.04 2.53
CA ALA A 51 16.90 3.07 3.81
C ALA A 51 16.11 3.71 4.95
N SER A 52 15.09 4.54 4.67
CA SER A 52 14.27 5.19 5.71
C SER A 52 13.03 4.40 6.11
N ILE A 53 12.79 3.23 5.50
CA ILE A 53 11.59 2.42 5.73
C ILE A 53 11.97 1.01 6.20
N LYS A 54 11.29 0.53 7.25
CA LYS A 54 11.23 -0.88 7.65
C LYS A 54 10.04 -1.55 6.96
N ILE A 55 10.24 -2.71 6.34
CA ILE A 55 9.15 -3.48 5.72
C ILE A 55 8.77 -4.63 6.67
N ARG A 56 7.48 -4.78 6.96
CA ARG A 56 6.94 -5.88 7.77
C ARG A 56 5.86 -6.63 7.00
N HIS A 57 6.08 -7.91 6.74
CA HIS A 57 5.10 -8.82 6.17
C HIS A 57 4.21 -9.38 7.29
N LEU A 58 2.88 -9.23 7.15
CA LEU A 58 1.94 -9.58 8.23
C LEU A 58 1.51 -11.05 8.22
N HIS A 59 1.53 -11.70 7.05
CA HIS A 59 0.89 -13.01 6.84
C HIS A 59 1.79 -14.02 6.11
N CYS A 60 3.02 -13.66 5.76
CA CYS A 60 3.96 -14.52 5.06
C CYS A 60 5.39 -14.20 5.47
N GLU A 61 6.25 -15.20 5.42
CA GLU A 61 7.70 -15.01 5.40
C GLU A 61 8.13 -14.85 3.94
N VAL A 62 8.77 -13.74 3.63
CA VAL A 62 9.33 -13.48 2.30
C VAL A 62 10.85 -13.59 2.41
N PRO A 63 11.51 -14.39 1.56
CA PRO A 63 12.97 -14.46 1.53
C PRO A 63 13.58 -13.07 1.36
N SER A 64 14.70 -12.79 2.03
CA SER A 64 15.32 -11.46 2.04
C SER A 64 15.62 -10.92 0.63
N SER A 65 15.91 -11.80 -0.33
CA SER A 65 16.15 -11.46 -1.74
C SER A 65 14.90 -11.00 -2.49
N GLU A 66 13.69 -11.33 -2.00
CA GLU A 66 12.42 -11.08 -2.66
C GLU A 66 11.57 -10.01 -1.97
N ILE A 67 12.01 -9.47 -0.83
CA ILE A 67 11.28 -8.48 -0.03
C ILE A 67 10.78 -7.32 -0.91
N PHE A 68 11.67 -6.71 -1.69
CA PHE A 68 11.30 -5.59 -2.56
C PHE A 68 10.41 -6.03 -3.72
N PHE A 69 10.74 -7.16 -4.37
CA PHE A 69 9.93 -7.67 -5.46
C PHE A 69 8.47 -7.92 -5.03
N SER A 70 8.30 -8.48 -3.83
CA SER A 70 6.99 -8.79 -3.26
C SER A 70 6.10 -7.57 -3.04
N LEU A 71 6.68 -6.38 -2.88
CA LEU A 71 5.94 -5.13 -2.63
C LEU A 71 5.41 -4.49 -3.90
N ASN A 72 5.96 -4.80 -5.08
CA ASN A 72 5.58 -4.14 -6.31
C ASN A 72 4.10 -4.38 -6.64
N ALA A 73 3.37 -3.34 -7.01
CA ALA A 73 1.93 -3.37 -7.29
C ALA A 73 1.08 -3.93 -6.12
N THR A 74 1.49 -3.67 -4.88
CA THR A 74 0.72 -4.06 -3.67
C THR A 74 0.13 -2.86 -2.95
N ILE A 75 -0.94 -3.11 -2.19
CA ILE A 75 -1.47 -2.16 -1.21
C ILE A 75 -0.79 -2.44 0.13
N VAL A 76 -0.10 -1.43 0.66
CA VAL A 76 0.63 -1.49 1.93
C VAL A 76 -0.02 -0.57 2.96
N GLY A 77 0.08 -0.90 4.24
CA GLY A 77 -0.21 0.03 5.33
C GLY A 77 0.96 0.97 5.56
N LEU A 78 0.69 2.27 5.72
CA LEU A 78 1.68 3.29 6.06
C LEU A 78 1.66 3.52 7.57
N ALA A 79 2.79 3.34 8.23
CA ALA A 79 2.84 3.34 9.68
C ALA A 79 4.09 4.03 10.26
N VAL A 80 3.95 4.45 11.52
CA VAL A 80 5.02 5.02 12.34
C VAL A 80 5.30 4.09 13.52
N ASP A 81 6.53 3.61 13.62
CA ASP A 81 7.05 2.85 14.77
C ASP A 81 7.63 3.83 15.79
N SER A 82 6.99 3.95 16.96
CA SER A 82 7.55 4.75 18.07
C SER A 82 8.54 3.90 18.86
N GLU A 83 9.82 4.26 18.84
CA GLU A 83 10.83 3.62 19.69
C GLU A 83 10.63 4.09 21.14
N GLY A 84 9.97 3.26 21.96
CA GLY A 84 9.90 3.42 23.42
C GLY A 84 10.92 2.50 24.10
N PRO A 85 11.45 2.85 25.29
CA PRO A 85 12.46 2.05 25.96
C PRO A 85 11.92 0.66 26.31
N GLU A 86 12.66 -0.36 25.87
CA GLU A 86 12.42 -1.78 26.13
C GLU A 86 12.46 -2.08 27.64
N ASN A 87 11.33 -1.94 28.33
CA ASN A 87 11.19 -2.44 29.70
C ASN A 87 9.78 -2.98 29.95
N LEU A 88 9.71 -4.31 30.09
CA LEU A 88 8.74 -5.12 30.87
C LEU A 88 7.45 -5.63 30.17
N PRO A 89 6.80 -6.70 30.69
CA PRO A 89 7.23 -8.08 30.94
C PRO A 89 6.51 -9.09 30.00
N SER A 90 6.98 -10.34 29.99
CA SER A 90 6.37 -11.50 29.34
C SER A 90 4.96 -11.80 29.86
N CYS A 91 3.91 -11.50 29.07
CA CYS A 91 2.56 -11.98 29.35
C CYS A 91 2.29 -13.29 28.58
N LEU A 92 2.48 -14.40 29.28
CA LEU A 92 1.86 -15.70 28.97
C LEU A 92 0.34 -15.57 29.13
N GLY A 93 -0.44 -15.80 28.08
CA GLY A 93 -1.89 -15.97 28.20
C GLY A 93 -2.72 -15.50 27.01
N LEU A 94 -3.11 -16.47 26.18
CA LEU A 94 -4.33 -16.48 25.35
C LEU A 94 -4.40 -15.49 24.17
N GLY A 95 -4.05 -16.03 23.00
CA GLY A 95 -4.79 -15.90 21.74
C GLY A 95 -5.38 -14.55 21.34
N SER A 96 -4.88 -14.01 20.22
CA SER A 96 -5.55 -13.04 19.34
C SER A 96 -5.70 -11.58 19.81
N ILE A 97 -4.80 -11.06 20.67
CA ILE A 97 -4.67 -9.60 20.90
C ILE A 97 -3.21 -9.11 21.01
N PHE A 98 -2.24 -9.90 20.55
CA PHE A 98 -0.81 -9.63 20.76
C PHE A 98 -0.16 -8.65 19.74
N ILE A 99 -0.90 -8.09 18.78
CA ILE A 99 -0.34 -7.22 17.71
C ILE A 99 -0.42 -5.71 18.05
N VAL A 100 -1.04 -5.31 19.17
CA VAL A 100 -1.45 -3.90 19.36
C VAL A 100 -0.77 -3.18 20.52
N LYS A 101 0.46 -3.56 20.90
CA LYS A 101 1.21 -2.88 21.98
C LYS A 101 2.65 -2.52 21.64
N HIS A 102 2.90 -2.11 20.40
CA HIS A 102 3.78 -1.00 20.06
C HIS A 102 2.85 -0.01 19.33
N ILE A 103 2.85 1.28 19.69
CA ILE A 103 1.93 2.26 19.07
C ILE A 103 2.35 2.43 17.61
N LEU A 104 1.83 1.54 16.77
CA LEU A 104 1.92 1.62 15.34
C LEU A 104 0.73 2.47 14.89
N ILE A 105 0.94 3.78 14.79
CA ILE A 105 -0.09 4.65 14.25
C ILE A 105 -0.13 4.37 12.74
N SER A 106 -1.18 3.68 12.29
CA SER A 106 -1.42 3.40 10.88
C SER A 106 -2.21 4.57 10.28
N TYR A 107 -1.62 5.24 9.29
CA TYR A 107 -2.18 6.44 8.67
C TYR A 107 -3.04 6.14 7.44
N VAL A 108 -3.42 4.87 7.23
CA VAL A 108 -4.13 4.33 6.05
C VAL A 108 -3.17 3.96 4.89
N SER A 109 -3.67 3.16 3.94
CA SER A 109 -2.90 2.41 2.95
C SER A 109 -2.35 3.25 1.79
N GLY A 110 -1.30 2.75 1.11
CA GLY A 110 -0.77 3.28 -0.15
C GLY A 110 -0.59 2.18 -1.19
N ILE A 111 -0.55 2.54 -2.48
CA ILE A 111 -0.15 1.65 -3.57
C ILE A 111 1.35 1.84 -3.81
N VAL A 112 2.12 0.75 -3.69
CA VAL A 112 3.52 0.76 -4.16
C VAL A 112 3.48 0.66 -5.68
N ARG A 113 3.70 1.80 -6.35
CA ARG A 113 3.70 1.93 -7.81
C ARG A 113 4.90 1.21 -8.43
N GLY A 114 6.03 1.27 -7.75
CA GLY A 114 7.27 0.71 -8.24
C GLY A 114 8.40 0.92 -7.24
N ILE A 115 9.52 0.27 -7.52
CA ILE A 115 10.73 0.30 -6.73
C ILE A 115 11.91 0.45 -7.69
N ASP A 116 12.76 1.44 -7.44
CA ASP A 116 14.01 1.62 -8.17
C ASP A 116 15.15 1.24 -7.23
N ILE A 117 15.67 0.02 -7.41
CA ILE A 117 16.75 -0.52 -6.59
C ILE A 117 18.07 0.22 -6.87
N VAL A 118 18.28 0.68 -8.11
CA VAL A 118 19.49 1.42 -8.50
C VAL A 118 19.56 2.76 -7.78
N LYS A 119 18.43 3.48 -7.69
CA LYS A 119 18.32 4.72 -6.92
C LYS A 119 18.02 4.50 -5.43
N ALA A 120 17.76 3.26 -5.02
CA ALA A 120 17.28 2.90 -3.70
C ALA A 120 16.01 3.67 -3.27
N MET A 121 15.01 3.79 -4.16
CA MET A 121 13.76 4.53 -3.93
C MET A 121 12.51 3.67 -4.09
N LEU A 122 11.52 3.90 -3.22
CA LEU A 122 10.14 3.40 -3.30
C LEU A 122 9.22 4.51 -3.79
N TYR A 123 8.28 4.16 -4.66
CA TYR A 123 7.29 5.10 -5.19
C TYR A 123 5.89 4.72 -4.72
N VAL A 124 5.27 5.58 -3.92
CA VAL A 124 3.98 5.30 -3.27
C VAL A 124 2.91 6.29 -3.73
N ILE A 125 1.76 5.78 -4.18
CA ILE A 125 0.56 6.59 -4.42
C ILE A 125 -0.34 6.48 -3.19
N THR A 126 -0.73 7.61 -2.62
CA THR A 126 -1.57 7.66 -1.41
C THR A 126 -2.25 9.03 -1.28
N PRO A 127 -3.50 9.09 -0.78
CA PRO A 127 -4.15 10.36 -0.44
C PRO A 127 -3.67 10.93 0.89
N VAL A 128 -2.79 10.21 1.62
CA VAL A 128 -2.23 10.69 2.90
C VAL A 128 -1.40 11.96 2.67
N PRO A 129 -1.65 13.05 3.40
CA PRO A 129 -0.92 14.30 3.23
C PRO A 129 0.58 14.18 3.56
N HIS A 130 1.39 14.98 2.87
CA HIS A 130 2.85 14.97 2.96
C HIS A 130 3.38 15.06 4.41
N ASN A 131 2.82 15.95 5.24
CA ASN A 131 3.22 16.13 6.65
C ASN A 131 3.10 14.87 7.52
N SER A 132 2.28 13.91 7.08
CA SER A 132 2.05 12.64 7.75
C SER A 132 2.96 11.57 7.15
N LEU A 133 3.17 11.62 5.83
CA LEU A 133 4.10 10.75 5.12
C LEU A 133 5.56 10.93 5.55
N GLU A 134 5.99 12.15 5.88
CA GLU A 134 7.34 12.41 6.40
C GLU A 134 7.67 11.63 7.68
N LYS A 135 6.65 11.23 8.44
CA LYS A 135 6.82 10.49 9.70
C LYS A 135 6.87 8.98 9.47
N VAL A 136 6.31 8.51 8.36
CA VAL A 136 6.15 7.08 8.05
C VAL A 136 7.53 6.43 7.90
N ASN A 137 7.80 5.46 8.77
CA ASN A 137 9.05 4.68 8.77
C ASN A 137 8.79 3.16 8.66
N VAL A 138 7.52 2.74 8.52
CA VAL A 138 7.15 1.33 8.35
C VAL A 138 6.15 1.16 7.20
N LEU A 139 6.41 0.19 6.33
CA LEU A 139 5.43 -0.37 5.40
C LEU A 139 4.96 -1.73 5.89
N LEU A 140 3.64 -1.88 6.02
CA LEU A 140 3.00 -3.13 6.39
C LEU A 140 2.45 -3.80 5.15
N GLN A 141 3.06 -4.90 4.73
CA GLN A 141 2.55 -5.68 3.62
C GLN A 141 1.57 -6.74 4.14
N GLY A 142 0.29 -6.54 3.83
CA GLY A 142 -0.76 -7.53 4.02
C GLY A 142 -1.10 -8.27 2.72
N TYR A 143 -2.27 -8.91 2.69
CA TYR A 143 -2.79 -9.63 1.53
C TYR A 143 -3.90 -8.85 0.77
N ILE A 144 -3.91 -7.52 0.89
CA ILE A 144 -4.89 -6.68 0.20
C ILE A 144 -4.40 -6.47 -1.23
N GLN A 145 -5.16 -7.00 -2.19
CA GLN A 145 -4.86 -6.86 -3.61
C GLN A 145 -5.48 -5.58 -4.18
N ILE A 146 -4.81 -4.99 -5.16
CA ILE A 146 -5.37 -3.90 -5.96
C ILE A 146 -6.59 -4.45 -6.73
N PRO A 147 -7.75 -3.78 -6.70
CA PRO A 147 -8.90 -4.15 -7.51
C PRO A 147 -8.52 -4.34 -8.98
N SER A 148 -8.81 -5.52 -9.54
CA SER A 148 -8.37 -5.89 -10.88
C SER A 148 -8.89 -4.95 -11.97
N CYS A 149 -10.05 -4.32 -11.75
CA CYS A 149 -10.61 -3.31 -12.64
C CYS A 149 -9.74 -2.04 -12.77
N LEU A 150 -8.89 -1.73 -11.78
CA LEU A 150 -7.90 -0.66 -11.87
C LEU A 150 -6.67 -1.06 -12.68
N LEU A 151 -6.39 -2.37 -12.79
CA LEU A 151 -5.26 -2.92 -13.54
C LEU A 151 -5.56 -3.10 -15.05
N GLN A 152 -6.84 -3.10 -15.44
CA GLN A 152 -7.31 -3.38 -16.80
C GLN A 152 -7.25 -2.19 -17.76
N ALA A 153 -6.60 -1.09 -17.41
CA ALA A 153 -6.41 0.06 -18.30
C ALA A 153 -5.45 -0.27 -19.45
N ARG A 154 -5.90 -1.10 -20.42
CA ARG A 154 -5.19 -1.58 -21.62
C ARG A 154 -4.65 -0.48 -22.55
N TYR A 155 -4.91 0.79 -22.25
CA TYR A 155 -4.49 1.93 -23.08
C TYR A 155 -3.54 2.91 -22.37
N CYS A 156 -3.12 2.61 -21.14
CA CYS A 156 -2.06 3.36 -20.49
C CYS A 156 -0.80 2.51 -20.52
N PHE A 157 0.07 2.76 -21.49
CA PHE A 157 1.43 2.19 -21.58
C PHE A 157 2.23 2.34 -20.27
N THR A 158 1.80 3.18 -19.32
CA THR A 158 2.53 3.53 -18.11
C THR A 158 2.24 2.65 -16.89
N PHE A 159 1.17 1.83 -16.86
CA PHE A 159 0.96 0.87 -15.76
C PHE A 159 1.72 -0.44 -15.97
N PHE A 160 1.90 -0.86 -17.22
CA PHE A 160 2.67 -2.07 -17.56
C PHE A 160 4.15 -1.81 -17.85
N CYS A 161 4.57 -0.59 -18.23
CA CYS A 161 5.99 -0.34 -18.51
C CYS A 161 6.92 -0.50 -17.30
N PHE A 162 6.45 -0.45 -16.05
CA PHE A 162 7.30 -0.81 -14.90
C PHE A 162 7.30 -2.31 -14.57
N LEU A 163 6.43 -3.11 -15.19
CA LEU A 163 6.49 -4.57 -15.14
C LEU A 163 7.36 -5.17 -16.26
N SER A 164 7.67 -4.41 -17.31
CA SER A 164 8.41 -4.87 -18.48
C SER A 164 9.86 -4.36 -18.59
N VAL A 165 10.38 -3.65 -17.59
CA VAL A 165 11.78 -3.18 -17.56
C VAL A 165 12.65 -4.02 -16.59
N ILE A 166 12.12 -5.11 -16.04
CA ILE A 166 12.92 -6.09 -15.28
C ILE A 166 12.57 -7.51 -15.75
N LEU A 167 12.92 -7.79 -17.00
CA LEU A 167 13.19 -9.13 -17.54
C LEU A 167 14.36 -9.02 -18.51
#